data_AF-A0A520PZZ6-F1
#
_entry.id   AF-A0A520PZZ6-F1
#
_cell.length_a   1.000
_cell.length_b   1.000
_cell.length_c   1.000
_cell.angle_alpha   90.00
_cell.angle_beta   90.00
_cell.angle_gamma   90.00
#
_symmetry.space_group_name_H-M   'P 1'
#
loop_
_entity.id
_entity.type
_entity.pdbx_description
1 polymer ?
#
loop_
_entity_poly.entity_id
_entity_poly.type
_entity_poly.pdbx_seq_one_letter_code
_entity_poly.pdbx_strand_id
1 'polypeptide(L)'
;MKSPLSDAPWRRRLGGREVKRENPVRVLLVDDDPLMRRTGSRVIRRRLAVEVVVADGAFDAVARLRCGERYDLIVADLEMPGMDGFELIERVAEIAPDLPIGVWSGSDRVSLAEQRKLAFVVRKTRPIGELIDAMAYLLAERGARMETLRRSGFRSRARIDTPSHEGNGNGNGA
;
A
#
# COMPACT_ATOMS: atom_id res chain seq x y z
N MET A 1 -18.19 7.49 7.83
CA MET A 1 -17.79 8.81 7.29
C MET A 1 -16.58 8.62 6.38
N LYS A 2 -16.72 8.81 5.06
CA LYS A 2 -15.56 8.84 4.15
C LYS A 2 -14.69 10.03 4.56
N SER A 3 -13.38 9.80 4.74
CA SER A 3 -12.45 10.86 5.10
C SER A 3 -12.32 11.82 3.91
N PRO A 4 -12.35 13.15 4.09
CA PRO A 4 -12.28 14.14 3.00
C PRO A 4 -11.01 14.08 2.13
N LEU A 5 -10.04 13.22 2.48
CA LEU A 5 -8.87 12.90 1.67
C LEU A 5 -9.19 11.92 0.51
N SER A 6 -10.35 11.27 0.47
CA SER A 6 -10.66 10.20 -0.50
C SER A 6 -10.99 10.67 -1.91
N ASP A 7 -11.21 11.96 -2.14
CA ASP A 7 -11.72 12.42 -3.45
C ASP A 7 -10.78 13.46 -4.10
N ALA A 8 -9.76 13.93 -3.36
CA ALA A 8 -8.79 14.88 -3.86
C ALA A 8 -7.59 14.15 -4.53
N PRO A 9 -7.11 14.63 -5.68
CA PRO A 9 -5.95 14.03 -6.34
C PRO A 9 -4.70 14.20 -5.49
N TRP A 10 -3.94 13.13 -5.31
CA TRP A 10 -2.66 13.17 -4.60
C TRP A 10 -1.62 13.95 -5.40
N ARG A 11 -0.87 14.85 -4.75
CA ARG A 11 0.13 15.73 -5.40
C ARG A 11 1.45 15.74 -4.62
N ARG A 12 2.57 15.62 -5.32
CA ARG A 12 3.93 15.83 -4.77
C ARG A 12 4.87 16.46 -5.77
N ARG A 13 5.87 17.20 -5.29
CA ARG A 13 6.92 17.77 -6.13
C ARG A 13 8.17 16.87 -6.07
N LEU A 14 8.62 16.37 -7.22
CA LEU A 14 9.89 15.65 -7.41
C LEU A 14 10.74 16.39 -8.44
N GLY A 15 12.00 16.70 -8.11
CA GLY A 15 12.92 17.37 -9.05
C GLY A 15 12.35 18.66 -9.65
N GLY A 16 11.61 19.44 -8.85
CA GLY A 16 10.95 20.68 -9.30
C GLY A 16 9.61 20.49 -10.05
N ARG A 17 9.22 19.27 -10.42
CA ARG A 17 7.99 18.97 -11.18
C ARG A 17 6.89 18.46 -10.26
N GLU A 18 5.65 18.90 -10.46
CA GLU A 18 4.49 18.36 -9.76
C GLU A 18 4.05 17.04 -10.40
N VAL A 19 3.97 15.98 -9.59
CA VAL A 19 3.39 14.69 -9.93
C VAL A 19 1.98 14.65 -9.35
N LYS A 20 0.99 14.36 -10.20
CA LYS A 20 -0.42 14.23 -9.80
C LYS A 20 -0.89 12.79 -10.00
N ARG A 21 -1.63 12.26 -9.03
CA ARG A 21 -2.42 11.03 -9.20
C ARG A 21 -3.90 11.35 -9.17
N GLU A 22 -4.63 10.77 -10.12
CA GLU A 22 -6.08 10.96 -10.26
C GLU A 22 -6.87 10.25 -9.16
N ASN A 23 -6.37 9.11 -8.69
CA ASN A 23 -6.99 8.34 -7.62
C ASN A 23 -6.27 8.59 -6.29
N PRO A 24 -6.97 8.45 -5.17
CA PRO A 24 -6.36 8.43 -3.84
C PRO A 24 -5.32 7.33 -3.76
N VAL A 25 -4.19 7.66 -3.14
CA VAL A 25 -3.17 6.66 -2.83
C VAL A 25 -3.60 5.88 -1.59
N ARG A 26 -3.57 4.54 -1.69
CA ARG A 26 -3.90 3.64 -0.58
C ARG A 26 -2.67 2.87 -0.12
N VAL A 27 -2.35 2.97 1.16
CA VAL A 27 -1.24 2.25 1.79
C VAL A 27 -1.80 1.22 2.77
N LEU A 28 -1.30 -0.01 2.71
CA LEU A 28 -1.56 -1.01 3.74
C LEU A 28 -0.40 -1.04 4.75
N LEU A 29 -0.67 -0.71 6.00
CA LEU A 29 0.29 -0.79 7.10
C LEU A 29 0.04 -2.08 7.89
N VAL A 30 1.04 -2.97 7.93
CA VAL A 30 0.97 -4.28 8.58
C VAL A 30 1.94 -4.31 9.75
N ASP A 31 1.40 -4.45 10.95
CA ASP A 31 2.18 -4.41 12.20
C ASP A 31 1.33 -5.06 13.29
N ASP A 32 1.87 -5.94 14.13
CA ASP A 32 1.10 -6.62 15.18
C ASP A 32 0.92 -5.74 16.43
N ASP A 33 1.74 -4.72 16.61
CA ASP A 33 1.61 -3.76 17.70
C ASP A 33 0.49 -2.73 17.42
N PRO A 34 -0.61 -2.73 18.20
CA PRO A 34 -1.71 -1.80 18.01
C PRO A 34 -1.31 -0.32 18.21
N LEU A 35 -0.30 -0.03 19.03
CA LEU A 35 0.23 1.32 19.21
C LEU A 35 0.98 1.79 17.96
N MET A 36 1.80 0.92 17.36
CA MET A 36 2.51 1.22 16.10
C MET A 36 1.52 1.42 14.96
N ARG A 37 0.50 0.55 14.82
CA ARG A 37 -0.58 0.74 13.83
C ARG A 37 -1.28 2.09 13.99
N ARG A 38 -1.68 2.45 15.22
CA ARG A 38 -2.40 3.71 15.48
C ARG A 38 -1.54 4.94 15.21
N THR A 39 -0.31 4.95 15.72
CA THR A 39 0.59 6.11 15.60
C THR A 39 1.13 6.25 14.18
N GLY A 40 1.61 5.16 13.59
CA GLY A 40 2.12 5.11 12.22
C GLY A 40 1.07 5.54 11.21
N SER A 41 -0.14 4.96 11.26
CA SER A 41 -1.21 5.34 10.33
C SER A 41 -1.60 6.82 10.46
N ARG A 42 -1.67 7.37 11.68
CA ARG A 42 -1.95 8.80 11.90
C ARG A 42 -0.86 9.70 11.31
N VAL A 43 0.41 9.38 11.51
CA VAL A 43 1.52 10.18 10.98
C VAL A 43 1.57 10.10 9.46
N ILE A 44 1.49 8.89 8.90
CA ILE A 44 1.51 8.65 7.45
C ILE A 44 0.35 9.38 6.76
N ARG A 45 -0.89 9.22 7.24
CA ARG A 45 -2.06 9.92 6.69
C ARG A 45 -1.86 11.43 6.67
N ARG A 46 -1.40 12.01 7.79
CA ARG A 46 -1.22 13.47 7.92
C ARG A 46 -0.10 14.02 7.05
N ARG A 47 1.06 13.35 7.02
CA ARG A 47 2.25 13.84 6.30
C ARG A 47 2.15 13.61 4.80
N LEU A 48 1.57 12.48 4.39
CA LEU A 48 1.49 12.08 2.98
C LEU A 48 0.17 12.41 2.29
N ALA A 49 -0.90 12.70 3.03
CA ALA A 49 -2.25 12.89 2.50
C ALA A 49 -2.73 11.67 1.69
N VAL A 50 -2.56 10.48 2.27
CA VAL A 50 -2.93 9.18 1.69
C VAL A 50 -3.95 8.46 2.56
N GLU A 51 -4.71 7.54 1.98
CA GLU A 51 -5.48 6.56 2.74
C GLU A 51 -4.53 5.52 3.33
N VAL A 52 -4.68 5.21 4.61
CA VAL A 52 -3.92 4.13 5.25
C VAL A 52 -4.91 3.12 5.78
N VAL A 53 -4.85 1.89 5.28
CA VAL A 53 -5.53 0.73 5.87
C VAL A 53 -4.54 0.03 6.78
N VAL A 54 -5.01 -0.54 7.88
CA VAL A 54 -4.16 -1.24 8.84
C VAL A 54 -4.55 -2.71 8.90
N ALA A 55 -3.55 -3.58 8.99
CA ALA A 55 -3.69 -5.00 9.27
C ALA A 55 -2.85 -5.35 10.50
N ASP A 56 -3.38 -6.21 11.38
CA ASP A 56 -2.75 -6.62 12.63
C ASP A 56 -1.75 -7.78 12.49
N GLY A 57 -1.51 -8.22 11.25
CA GLY A 57 -0.54 -9.24 10.94
C GLY A 57 -0.58 -9.64 9.47
N ALA A 58 0.34 -10.52 9.08
CA ALA A 58 0.46 -10.96 7.70
C ALA A 58 -0.77 -11.72 7.19
N PHE A 59 -1.47 -12.47 8.05
CA PHE A 59 -2.69 -13.19 7.66
C PHE A 59 -3.81 -12.25 7.21
N ASP A 60 -4.11 -11.20 7.98
CA ASP A 60 -5.13 -10.19 7.60
C ASP A 60 -4.70 -9.47 6.30
N ALA A 61 -3.43 -9.10 6.19
CA ALA A 61 -2.91 -8.47 4.97
C ALA A 61 -3.10 -9.34 3.72
N VAL A 62 -2.77 -10.63 3.79
CA VAL A 62 -2.94 -11.57 2.67
C VAL A 62 -4.42 -11.81 2.37
N ALA A 63 -5.26 -11.95 3.39
CA ALA A 63 -6.70 -12.14 3.23
C ALA A 63 -7.32 -10.97 2.46
N ARG A 64 -7.01 -9.72 2.83
CA ARG A 64 -7.49 -8.51 2.14
C ARG A 64 -7.11 -8.48 0.66
N LEU A 65 -5.86 -8.81 0.34
CA LEU A 65 -5.38 -8.87 -1.04
C LEU A 65 -6.14 -9.92 -1.86
N ARG A 66 -6.34 -11.11 -1.28
CA ARG A 66 -7.12 -12.20 -1.91
C ARG A 66 -8.58 -11.84 -2.09
N CYS A 67 -9.16 -11.06 -1.17
CA CYS A 67 -10.52 -10.53 -1.28
C CYS A 67 -10.67 -9.42 -2.32
N GLY A 68 -9.61 -9.03 -3.02
CA GLY A 68 -9.67 -8.06 -4.10
C GLY A 68 -9.34 -6.63 -3.70
N GLU A 69 -8.97 -6.38 -2.44
CA GLU A 69 -8.48 -5.04 -2.07
C GLU A 69 -7.20 -4.69 -2.88
N ARG A 70 -7.03 -3.41 -3.19
CA ARG A 70 -5.90 -2.89 -3.97
C ARG A 70 -5.22 -1.76 -3.22
N TYR A 71 -3.89 -1.79 -3.22
CA TYR A 71 -3.05 -0.80 -2.57
C TYR A 71 -1.95 -0.34 -3.53
N ASP A 72 -1.40 0.84 -3.28
CA ASP A 72 -0.25 1.38 -4.00
C ASP A 72 1.08 0.98 -3.35
N LEU A 73 1.04 0.61 -2.06
CA LEU A 73 2.19 0.25 -1.24
C LEU A 73 1.75 -0.56 -0.02
N ILE A 74 2.53 -1.59 0.33
CA ILE A 74 2.51 -2.22 1.65
C ILE A 74 3.70 -1.71 2.47
N VAL A 75 3.47 -1.36 3.73
CA VAL A 75 4.53 -1.14 4.73
C VAL A 75 4.35 -2.19 5.82
N ALA A 76 5.33 -3.09 5.97
CA ALA A 76 5.22 -4.22 6.89
C ALA A 76 6.32 -4.22 7.95
N ASP A 77 5.97 -4.65 9.16
CA ASP A 77 6.95 -5.15 10.12
C ASP A 77 7.46 -6.54 9.69
N LEU A 78 8.65 -6.91 10.15
CA LEU A 78 9.24 -8.22 9.95
C LEU A 78 8.91 -9.20 11.07
N GLU A 79 8.82 -8.72 12.30
CA GLU A 79 8.53 -9.54 13.47
C GLU A 79 7.04 -9.46 13.77
N MET A 80 6.31 -10.53 13.47
CA MET A 80 4.89 -10.67 13.77
C MET A 80 4.62 -12.11 14.22
N PRO A 81 3.72 -12.33 15.19
CA PRO A 81 3.30 -13.67 15.59
C PRO A 81 2.64 -14.45 14.44
N GLY A 82 2.91 -15.76 14.40
CA GLY A 82 2.32 -16.66 13.42
C GLY A 82 3.06 -16.62 12.08
N MET A 83 2.71 -15.66 11.22
CA MET A 83 3.34 -15.47 9.91
C MET A 83 4.22 -14.22 9.95
N ASP A 84 5.52 -14.41 9.74
CA ASP A 84 6.49 -13.33 9.79
C ASP A 84 6.47 -12.46 8.51
N GLY A 85 7.14 -11.31 8.54
CA GLY A 85 7.12 -10.37 7.41
C GLY A 85 7.82 -10.89 6.15
N PHE A 86 8.73 -11.87 6.26
CA PHE A 86 9.35 -12.48 5.07
C PHE A 86 8.35 -13.37 4.34
N GLU A 87 7.60 -14.14 5.11
CA GLU A 87 6.54 -14.98 4.58
C GLU A 87 5.42 -14.16 3.92
N LEU A 88 5.09 -12.98 4.49
CA LEU A 88 4.22 -11.99 3.87
C LEU A 88 4.76 -11.52 2.51
N ILE A 89 6.05 -11.16 2.44
CA ILE A 89 6.70 -10.68 1.21
C ILE A 89 6.55 -11.70 0.07
N GLU A 90 6.80 -12.97 0.37
CA GLU A 90 6.69 -14.06 -0.61
C GLU A 90 5.26 -14.23 -1.12
N ARG A 91 4.27 -14.25 -0.22
CA ARG A 91 2.84 -14.38 -0.58
C ARG A 91 2.32 -13.20 -1.38
N VAL A 92 2.75 -11.98 -1.05
CA VAL A 92 2.38 -10.79 -1.82
C VAL A 92 2.98 -10.84 -3.22
N ALA A 93 4.21 -11.33 -3.38
CA ALA A 93 4.83 -11.48 -4.69
C ALA A 93 4.05 -12.44 -5.61
N GLU A 94 3.41 -13.46 -5.05
CA GLU A 94 2.53 -14.37 -5.78
C GLU A 94 1.17 -13.73 -6.13
N ILE A 95 0.56 -13.01 -5.19
CA ILE A 95 -0.80 -12.45 -5.34
C ILE A 95 -0.81 -11.16 -6.16
N ALA A 96 0.20 -10.31 -5.98
CA ALA A 96 0.29 -8.97 -6.53
C ALA A 96 1.77 -8.61 -6.83
N PRO A 97 2.39 -9.21 -7.89
CA PRO A 97 3.82 -9.09 -8.16
C PRO A 97 4.32 -7.65 -8.42
N ASP A 98 3.42 -6.74 -8.83
CA ASP A 98 3.72 -5.33 -9.08
C ASP A 98 3.50 -4.41 -7.88
N LEU A 99 2.97 -4.93 -6.77
CA LEU A 99 2.71 -4.18 -5.54
C LEU A 99 4.00 -4.01 -4.75
N PRO A 100 4.55 -2.78 -4.64
CA PRO A 100 5.75 -2.56 -3.86
C PRO A 100 5.51 -2.83 -2.38
N ILE A 101 6.52 -3.40 -1.74
CA ILE A 101 6.56 -3.64 -0.30
C ILE A 101 7.75 -2.88 0.28
N GLY A 102 7.50 -2.05 1.27
CA GLY A 102 8.50 -1.44 2.12
C GLY A 102 8.49 -2.09 3.50
N VAL A 103 9.66 -2.17 4.14
CA VAL A 103 9.77 -2.67 5.51
C VAL A 103 9.95 -1.51 6.48
N TRP A 104 9.20 -1.54 7.58
CA TRP A 104 9.39 -0.66 8.74
C TRP A 104 9.46 -1.50 10.00
N SER A 105 10.67 -1.83 10.46
CA SER A 105 10.86 -2.84 11.51
C SER A 105 11.90 -2.45 12.55
N GLY A 106 11.68 -2.90 13.80
CA GLY A 106 12.69 -2.84 14.87
C GLY A 106 13.65 -4.04 14.86
N SER A 107 13.36 -5.06 14.06
CA SER A 107 14.08 -6.34 14.05
C SER A 107 15.55 -6.23 13.65
N ASP A 108 16.39 -7.08 14.22
CA ASP A 108 17.77 -7.28 13.78
C ASP A 108 17.84 -7.95 12.40
N ARG A 109 16.76 -8.62 11.97
CA ARG A 109 16.64 -9.27 10.66
C ARG A 109 16.46 -8.30 9.49
N VAL A 110 16.40 -6.98 9.75
CA VAL A 110 16.33 -5.94 8.71
C VAL A 110 17.41 -6.09 7.64
N SER A 111 18.64 -6.48 8.02
CA SER A 111 19.74 -6.68 7.05
C SER A 111 19.46 -7.84 6.07
N LEU A 112 18.63 -8.81 6.44
CA LEU A 112 18.19 -9.89 5.54
C LEU A 112 17.12 -9.38 4.57
N ALA A 113 16.28 -8.43 5.00
CA ALA A 113 15.27 -7.80 4.14
C ALA A 113 15.92 -6.93 3.05
N GLU A 114 17.03 -6.27 3.34
CA GLU A 114 17.80 -5.48 2.36
C GLU A 114 18.31 -6.32 1.17
N GLN A 115 18.44 -7.64 1.34
CA GLN A 115 18.84 -8.57 0.28
C GLN A 115 17.66 -9.04 -0.60
N ARG A 116 16.44 -8.58 -0.30
CA ARG A 116 15.23 -8.91 -1.06
C ARG A 116 14.85 -7.76 -1.99
N LYS A 117 14.01 -8.06 -2.99
CA LYS A 117 13.46 -7.06 -3.90
C LYS A 117 12.35 -6.25 -3.22
N LEU A 118 12.75 -5.33 -2.34
CA LEU A 118 11.87 -4.43 -1.62
C LEU A 118 11.96 -3.01 -2.17
N ALA A 119 10.92 -2.22 -1.95
CA ALA A 119 10.89 -0.82 -2.36
C ALA A 119 11.76 0.07 -1.45
N PHE A 120 11.81 -0.25 -0.15
CA PHE A 120 12.69 0.36 0.83
C PHE A 120 12.71 -0.47 2.12
N VAL A 121 13.69 -0.22 2.97
CA VAL A 121 13.79 -0.78 4.32
C VAL A 121 14.16 0.33 5.29
N VAL A 122 13.37 0.53 6.34
CA VAL A 122 13.57 1.59 7.34
C VAL A 122 13.47 0.97 8.73
N ARG A 123 14.47 1.23 9.58
CA ARG A 123 14.43 0.76 10.98
C ARG A 123 13.50 1.65 11.82
N LYS A 124 12.72 1.06 12.72
CA LYS A 124 11.87 1.80 13.69
C LYS A 124 12.70 2.68 14.65
N THR A 125 14.00 2.38 14.82
CA THR A 125 14.95 3.20 15.57
C THR A 125 15.34 4.50 14.86
N ARG A 126 15.08 4.62 13.55
CA ARG A 126 15.27 5.87 12.81
C ARG A 126 14.08 6.81 13.03
N PRO A 127 14.26 8.13 12.88
CA PRO A 127 13.15 9.07 12.86
C PRO A 127 12.11 8.67 11.81
N ILE A 128 10.82 8.70 12.18
CA ILE A 128 9.72 8.35 11.26
C ILE A 128 9.71 9.20 9.99
N GLY A 129 10.37 10.37 9.99
CA GLY A 129 10.58 11.18 8.78
C GLY A 129 11.26 10.41 7.64
N GLU A 130 12.22 9.53 7.95
CA GLU A 130 12.90 8.71 6.92
C GLU A 130 11.93 7.76 6.22
N LEU A 131 10.99 7.16 6.97
CA LEU A 131 9.90 6.35 6.40
C LEU A 131 9.01 7.21 5.48
N ILE A 132 8.61 8.40 5.96
CA ILE A 132 7.76 9.31 5.19
C ILE A 132 8.44 9.72 3.87
N ASP A 133 9.73 10.01 3.89
CA ASP A 133 10.47 10.43 2.71
C ASP A 133 10.63 9.28 1.70
N ALA A 134 10.96 8.07 2.17
CA ALA A 134 11.03 6.88 1.33
C ALA A 134 9.69 6.57 0.64
N MET A 135 8.59 6.63 1.40
CA MET A 135 7.25 6.46 0.86
C MET A 135 6.89 7.55 -0.16
N ALA A 136 7.16 8.82 0.16
CA ALA A 136 6.85 9.95 -0.70
C ALA A 136 7.56 9.84 -2.05
N TYR A 137 8.86 9.51 -2.03
CA TYR A 137 9.66 9.33 -3.22
C TYR A 137 9.11 8.22 -4.11
N LEU A 138 8.91 7.02 -3.55
CA LEU A 138 8.38 5.86 -4.27
C LEU A 138 7.02 6.14 -4.92
N LEU A 139 6.09 6.70 -4.15
CA LEU A 139 4.73 6.96 -4.61
C LEU A 139 4.70 7.99 -5.75
N ALA A 140 5.57 9.00 -5.69
CA ALA A 140 5.70 10.01 -6.72
C ALA A 140 6.41 9.47 -7.97
N GLU A 141 7.47 8.70 -7.83
CA GLU A 141 8.17 8.07 -8.97
C GLU A 141 7.22 7.16 -9.76
N ARG A 142 6.47 6.30 -9.06
CA ARG A 142 5.46 5.45 -9.69
C ARG A 142 4.34 6.26 -10.35
N GLY A 143 4.06 7.47 -9.84
CA GLY A 143 3.01 8.34 -10.37
C GLY A 143 3.43 8.93 -11.71
N ALA A 144 4.66 9.46 -11.75
CA ALA A 144 5.29 9.99 -12.95
C ALA A 144 5.42 8.91 -14.04
N ARG A 145 5.88 7.69 -13.68
CA ARG A 145 6.00 6.58 -14.62
C ARG A 145 4.66 6.21 -15.26
N MET A 146 3.60 6.13 -14.46
CA MET A 146 2.26 5.83 -14.96
C MET A 146 1.72 6.96 -15.86
N GLU A 147 1.98 8.22 -15.53
CA GLU A 147 1.60 9.35 -16.38
C GLU A 147 2.31 9.30 -17.74
N THR A 148 3.62 9.01 -17.75
CA THR A 148 4.38 8.84 -18.99
C THR A 148 3.81 7.73 -19.87
N LEU A 149 3.50 6.57 -19.30
CA LEU A 149 2.88 5.45 -20.03
C LEU A 149 1.49 5.79 -20.58
N ARG A 150 0.68 6.53 -19.82
CA ARG A 150 -0.64 6.99 -20.29
C ARG A 150 -0.50 7.97 -21.46
N ARG A 151 0.47 8.88 -21.39
CA ARG A 151 0.75 9.86 -22.47
C ARG A 151 1.32 9.21 -23.72
N SER A 152 2.03 8.09 -23.62
CA SER A 152 2.52 7.34 -24.79
C SER A 152 1.45 6.48 -25.47
N GLY A 153 0.18 6.53 -25.03
CA GLY A 153 -0.91 5.72 -25.58
C GLY A 153 -0.90 4.26 -25.10
N PHE A 154 0.01 3.90 -24.19
CA PHE A 154 0.06 2.57 -23.61
C PHE A 154 -1.06 2.40 -22.59
N ARG A 155 -2.17 1.77 -23.01
CA ARG A 155 -3.27 1.39 -22.10
C ARG A 155 -2.83 0.17 -21.28
N SER A 156 -2.50 0.37 -20.00
CA SER A 156 -2.28 -0.76 -19.10
C SER A 156 -3.58 -1.55 -18.92
N ARG A 157 -3.46 -2.89 -18.95
CA ARG A 157 -4.58 -3.84 -19.03
C ARG A 157 -5.34 -4.06 -17.71
N ALA A 158 -5.26 -3.13 -16.76
CA ALA A 158 -5.76 -3.36 -15.40
C ALA A 158 -6.83 -2.34 -14.98
N ARG A 159 -8.01 -2.45 -15.59
CA ARG A 159 -9.30 -2.15 -14.96
C ARG A 159 -10.31 -3.13 -15.55
N ILE A 160 -10.38 -4.33 -14.97
CA ILE A 160 -11.61 -5.11 -15.09
C ILE A 160 -12.53 -4.47 -14.06
N ASP A 161 -13.46 -3.67 -14.55
CA ASP A 161 -14.64 -3.29 -13.79
C ASP A 161 -15.30 -4.60 -13.33
N THR A 162 -15.42 -4.79 -12.01
CA THR A 162 -16.27 -5.84 -11.45
C THR A 162 -17.68 -5.65 -12.03
N PRO A 163 -18.30 -6.68 -12.62
CA PRO A 163 -19.68 -6.56 -13.06
C PRO A 163 -20.55 -6.34 -11.83
N SER A 164 -21.27 -5.21 -11.84
CA SER A 164 -22.41 -4.96 -10.98
C SER A 164 -23.32 -6.18 -11.02
N HIS A 165 -23.52 -6.85 -9.89
CA HIS A 165 -24.60 -7.82 -9.76
C HIS A 165 -25.93 -7.07 -9.81
N GLU A 166 -26.44 -6.86 -11.02
CA GLU A 166 -27.86 -6.63 -11.26
C GLU A 166 -28.51 -7.97 -11.61
N GLY A 167 -29.55 -8.31 -10.85
CA GLY A 167 -30.58 -9.27 -11.24
C GLY A 167 -30.39 -10.70 -10.73
N ASN A 168 -31.23 -11.11 -9.77
CA ASN A 168 -32.36 -11.93 -10.19
C ASN A 168 -33.50 -11.83 -9.17
N GLY A 169 -34.63 -11.28 -9.62
CA GLY A 169 -35.90 -11.56 -8.97
C GLY A 169 -36.26 -13.02 -9.23
N ASN A 170 -36.88 -13.66 -8.26
CA ASN A 170 -37.78 -14.75 -8.57
C ASN A 170 -38.96 -14.66 -7.60
N GLY A 171 -40.09 -14.19 -8.12
CA GLY A 171 -41.37 -14.56 -7.57
C GLY A 171 -41.62 -16.04 -7.90
N ASN A 172 -42.28 -16.73 -6.98
CA ASN A 172 -43.59 -17.37 -7.15
C ASN A 172 -43.66 -18.64 -6.29
N GLY A 173 -44.77 -18.85 -5.59
CA GLY A 173 -45.03 -20.13 -4.94
C GLY A 173 -46.14 -20.12 -3.89
N ALA A 174 -47.39 -20.13 -4.38
CA ALA A 174 -48.63 -20.65 -3.77
C ALA A 174 -49.18 -19.99 -2.49
#